data_AF-A0A3N5LRA6-F1
#
_entry.id   AF-A0A3N5LRA6-F1
#
_cell.length_a   1.000
_cell.length_b   1.000
_cell.length_c   1.000
_cell.angle_alpha   90.00
_cell.angle_beta   90.00
_cell.angle_gamma   90.00
#
_symmetry.space_group_name_H-M   'P 1'
#
loop_
_entity.id
_entity.type
_entity.pdbx_description
1 polymer ?
#
loop_
_entity_poly.entity_id
_entity_poly.type
_entity_poly.pdbx_seq_one_letter_code
_entity_poly.pdbx_strand_id
1 'polypeptide(L)'
;MSSKKTGVSRRRFMGSAGIITLGAGTGGARASGRPAATSDADDGSPDKPGVKDGPASTLFTPLLLPGNTTLPDLGRADLSEALRSQVSRAPSGSCVCWGIPFVVQKVVLARDAPVDLQWSPVQAPWLIFMHTSDVVAPERNSDGFPATPRGDRRLGETIAHYVLRYDDGTEARVPIRRQYQTGPVSQGWGTPCFEAVAHRKPCPTLTLSEQPREGMGWGGSQTLVVQPDMLPWTNWLWAWHNPNPEKPVSGLRIEPKAGAIVLSAVTAGRVSSMPLRWEARRKAILRLGSEKFRSQLTNEGLLEQVQLDLGQVISARPRTLYPGADWSNTYNNKAPEISTSEILVEYTAHPEACFHLWDGARIPEADVLKPGTDRIRPVTRATQRVTLRVVEKGSSKPVAVKLHVHGEAGEYLAPAERNRIPNSFWYEDWSVDYVNAGSHDCTYIPGETTIDLPIGKVYVEISKGFEIAPARRVVEVDQRTTELVFTLDRVLDWRRRGWVSADTHVHFLSPPSAHLEGAGEGVNVVNLLASQWGEMMTNVGDFDGKTTFGSSEAGGDGEYLVRVGTENRQHVLGHISLLGY
;
A
#
# COMPACT_ATOMS: atom_id res chain seq x y z
N MET A 1 -11.71 -28.26 35.30
CA MET A 1 -13.12 -27.78 35.23
C MET A 1 -13.20 -26.68 34.19
N SER A 2 -14.16 -26.85 33.28
CA SER A 2 -14.34 -26.18 31.99
C SER A 2 -14.57 -24.66 32.10
N SER A 3 -13.78 -23.85 31.38
CA SER A 3 -14.26 -22.55 30.90
C SER A 3 -14.27 -22.58 29.36
N LYS A 4 -15.49 -22.65 28.81
CA LYS A 4 -15.77 -22.60 27.36
C LYS A 4 -15.49 -21.18 26.89
N LYS A 5 -14.48 -21.00 26.03
CA LYS A 5 -14.32 -19.78 25.22
C LYS A 5 -15.29 -19.87 24.04
N THR A 6 -16.33 -19.04 24.07
CA THR A 6 -17.30 -18.87 22.98
C THR A 6 -16.71 -17.96 21.90
N GLY A 7 -16.74 -18.42 20.65
CA GLY A 7 -16.35 -17.62 19.47
C GLY A 7 -17.24 -16.41 19.25
N VAL A 8 -16.70 -15.42 18.53
CA VAL A 8 -17.40 -14.19 18.14
C VAL A 8 -18.41 -14.54 17.05
N SER A 9 -19.70 -14.47 17.38
CA SER A 9 -20.80 -14.47 16.40
C SER A 9 -21.50 -13.12 16.40
N ARG A 10 -22.16 -12.79 15.27
CA ARG A 10 -22.85 -11.55 14.88
C ARG A 10 -23.83 -10.89 15.90
N ARG A 11 -23.95 -11.35 17.14
CA ARG A 11 -24.96 -10.87 18.12
C ARG A 11 -24.55 -9.74 19.07
N ARG A 12 -23.38 -9.11 18.93
CA ARG A 12 -22.96 -8.00 19.82
C ARG A 12 -22.95 -6.60 19.22
N PHE A 13 -23.77 -6.33 18.20
CA PHE A 13 -23.96 -4.96 17.69
C PHE A 13 -25.08 -4.17 18.40
N MET A 14 -25.94 -4.81 19.20
CA MET A 14 -27.08 -4.12 19.87
C MET A 14 -26.76 -3.51 21.26
N GLY A 15 -25.49 -3.32 21.61
CA GLY A 15 -25.10 -2.91 22.97
C GLY A 15 -24.65 -1.46 23.16
N SER A 16 -24.43 -0.68 22.10
CA SER A 16 -23.74 0.62 22.22
C SER A 16 -24.34 1.77 21.42
N ALA A 17 -25.49 1.58 20.77
CA ALA A 17 -26.22 2.68 20.14
C ALA A 17 -27.28 3.23 21.11
N GLY A 18 -26.88 4.18 21.95
CA GLY A 18 -27.78 4.87 22.87
C GLY A 18 -27.30 6.29 23.16
N ILE A 19 -28.00 7.25 22.53
CA ILE A 19 -28.08 8.68 22.87
C ILE A 19 -26.99 9.58 22.26
N ILE A 20 -27.28 10.18 21.11
CA ILE A 20 -26.81 11.53 20.75
C ILE A 20 -28.00 12.33 20.21
N THR A 21 -28.27 13.44 20.89
CA THR A 21 -29.31 14.43 20.60
C THR A 21 -28.93 15.27 19.38
N LEU A 22 -29.84 15.40 18.41
CA LEU A 22 -29.69 16.18 17.18
C LEU A 22 -29.77 17.69 17.45
N GLY A 23 -28.76 18.44 16.99
CA GLY A 23 -28.81 19.89 16.80
C GLY A 23 -28.74 20.21 15.30
N ALA A 24 -29.72 20.95 14.79
CA ALA A 24 -29.90 21.27 13.39
C ALA A 24 -28.88 22.31 12.86
N GLY A 25 -28.46 22.16 11.61
CA GLY A 25 -27.67 23.14 10.88
C GLY A 25 -27.75 22.90 9.37
N THR A 26 -28.21 23.91 8.63
CA THR A 26 -28.58 23.92 7.22
C THR A 26 -27.40 24.24 6.28
N GLY A 27 -27.45 23.74 5.03
CA GLY A 27 -26.92 24.46 3.86
C GLY A 27 -25.86 23.79 2.96
N GLY A 28 -26.32 23.14 1.88
CA GLY A 28 -25.93 23.41 0.47
C GLY A 28 -24.48 23.32 -0.06
N ALA A 29 -24.27 22.30 -0.90
CA ALA A 29 -23.77 22.35 -2.31
C ALA A 29 -22.36 21.83 -2.70
N ARG A 30 -22.41 20.91 -3.69
CA ARG A 30 -21.46 20.53 -4.78
C ARG A 30 -20.09 19.95 -4.40
N ALA A 31 -20.02 18.62 -4.39
CA ALA A 31 -18.79 17.84 -4.36
C ALA A 31 -18.28 17.54 -5.79
N SER A 32 -17.16 18.16 -6.18
CA SER A 32 -16.18 17.57 -7.08
C SER A 32 -14.99 17.16 -6.21
N GLY A 33 -14.86 15.86 -5.95
CA GLY A 33 -13.88 15.31 -5.01
C GLY A 33 -12.43 15.56 -5.45
N ARG A 34 -11.79 16.55 -4.83
CA ARG A 34 -10.33 16.55 -4.58
C ARG A 34 -10.11 16.01 -3.17
N PRO A 35 -9.05 15.23 -2.91
CA PRO A 35 -8.68 14.92 -1.53
C PRO A 35 -8.42 16.22 -0.79
N ALA A 36 -9.09 16.38 0.35
CA ALA A 36 -9.00 17.59 1.16
C ALA A 36 -7.55 17.78 1.63
N ALA A 37 -7.06 19.00 1.49
CA ALA A 37 -5.81 19.44 2.09
C ALA A 37 -5.87 19.15 3.59
N THR A 38 -4.81 18.56 4.13
CA THR A 38 -4.61 18.40 5.56
C THR A 38 -4.67 19.78 6.21
N SER A 39 -5.67 20.01 7.05
CA SER A 39 -5.71 21.18 7.93
C SER A 39 -4.74 20.96 9.09
N ASP A 40 -3.46 21.22 8.85
CA ASP A 40 -2.61 21.66 9.94
C ASP A 40 -3.10 23.06 10.32
N ALA A 41 -3.77 23.15 11.47
CA ALA A 41 -4.07 24.42 12.11
C ALA A 41 -2.72 25.13 12.38
N ASP A 42 -2.52 26.23 11.68
CA ASP A 42 -1.36 27.09 11.76
C ASP A 42 -1.43 27.89 13.06
N ASP A 43 -0.60 27.56 14.06
CA ASP A 43 -0.59 28.23 15.36
C ASP A 43 0.33 29.45 15.42
N GLY A 44 0.96 29.82 14.29
CA GLY A 44 1.80 31.01 14.20
C GLY A 44 3.04 30.98 15.11
N SER A 45 3.45 29.81 15.61
CA SER A 45 4.69 29.68 16.38
C SER A 45 5.94 29.76 15.48
N PRO A 46 7.06 30.36 15.95
CA PRO A 46 8.25 30.63 15.11
C PRO A 46 9.07 29.39 14.71
N ASP A 47 8.72 28.21 15.20
CA ASP A 47 9.45 26.95 14.96
C ASP A 47 8.47 25.88 14.45
N LYS A 48 8.07 26.00 13.18
CA LYS A 48 7.37 24.88 12.52
C LYS A 48 8.31 23.66 12.53
N PRO A 49 7.94 22.55 13.18
CA PRO A 49 8.79 21.38 13.23
C PRO A 49 9.01 20.84 11.81
N GLY A 50 10.26 20.51 11.49
CA GLY A 50 10.61 19.94 10.19
C GLY A 50 9.91 18.62 9.93
N VAL A 51 9.77 18.27 8.65
CA VAL A 51 9.15 17.00 8.23
C VAL A 51 9.97 15.84 8.77
N LYS A 52 9.33 14.84 9.42
CA LYS A 52 9.99 13.63 9.90
C LYS A 52 9.20 12.40 9.47
N ASP A 53 9.66 11.72 8.42
CA ASP A 53 9.02 10.51 7.92
C ASP A 53 9.62 9.21 8.49
N GLY A 54 10.38 9.29 9.58
CA GLY A 54 10.98 8.13 10.24
C GLY A 54 12.27 8.49 11.00
N PRO A 55 13.02 7.48 11.45
CA PRO A 55 14.33 7.68 12.06
C PRO A 55 15.36 8.14 11.02
N ALA A 56 16.28 9.00 11.45
CA ALA A 56 17.38 9.46 10.60
C ALA A 56 18.49 8.42 10.54
N SER A 57 18.95 8.11 9.32
CA SER A 57 20.10 7.24 9.11
C SER A 57 21.40 7.96 9.46
N THR A 58 22.28 7.27 10.16
CA THR A 58 23.62 7.75 10.50
C THR A 58 24.60 7.72 9.32
N LEU A 59 24.19 7.16 8.18
CA LEU A 59 25.00 7.08 6.95
C LEU A 59 25.02 8.38 6.14
N PHE A 60 24.34 9.42 6.65
CA PHE A 60 24.16 10.68 5.98
C PHE A 60 24.48 11.85 6.91
N THR A 61 25.03 12.92 6.36
CA THR A 61 25.40 14.12 7.10
C THR A 61 24.88 15.35 6.35
N PRO A 62 23.94 16.12 6.94
CA PRO A 62 23.44 17.35 6.34
C PRO A 62 24.58 18.34 6.13
N LEU A 63 24.58 19.02 4.99
CA LEU A 63 25.50 20.13 4.72
C LEU A 63 24.82 21.45 5.07
N LEU A 64 25.52 22.32 5.79
CA LEU A 64 25.02 23.66 6.09
C LEU A 64 25.12 24.52 4.83
N LEU A 65 23.96 24.84 4.26
CA LEU A 65 23.89 25.74 3.11
C LEU A 65 23.95 27.21 3.58
N PRO A 66 24.80 28.06 2.98
CA PRO A 66 24.80 29.48 3.30
C PRO A 66 23.48 30.17 2.90
N GLY A 67 22.84 29.69 1.83
CA GLY A 67 21.62 30.27 1.27
C GLY A 67 21.83 31.67 0.70
N ASN A 68 20.83 32.18 -0.04
CA ASN A 68 20.80 33.59 -0.46
C ASN A 68 19.46 34.28 -0.13
N THR A 69 18.51 33.54 0.43
CA THR A 69 17.19 34.04 0.81
C THR A 69 16.58 33.17 1.92
N THR A 70 15.43 33.58 2.45
CA THR A 70 14.65 32.84 3.45
C THR A 70 13.33 32.36 2.84
N LEU A 71 12.69 31.36 3.46
CA LEU A 71 11.36 30.93 3.01
C LEU A 71 10.36 32.11 3.00
N PRO A 72 10.20 32.92 4.05
CA PRO A 72 9.32 34.10 4.01
C PRO A 72 9.61 35.08 2.86
N ASP A 73 10.89 35.29 2.54
CA ASP A 73 11.30 36.19 1.45
C ASP A 73 10.94 35.62 0.07
N LEU A 74 10.93 34.29 -0.12
CA LEU A 74 10.40 33.68 -1.35
C LEU A 74 8.94 34.04 -1.60
N GLY A 75 8.14 34.18 -0.54
CA GLY A 75 6.73 34.59 -0.64
C GLY A 75 6.54 36.01 -1.17
N ARG A 76 7.59 36.83 -1.14
CA ARG A 76 7.61 38.22 -1.64
C ARG A 76 8.40 38.37 -2.95
N ALA A 77 9.13 37.33 -3.35
CA ALA A 77 9.89 37.32 -4.58
C ALA A 77 8.97 37.29 -5.81
N ASP A 78 9.52 37.66 -6.97
CA ASP A 78 8.83 37.60 -8.25
C ASP A 78 8.78 36.14 -8.77
N LEU A 79 7.94 35.33 -8.13
CA LEU A 79 7.69 33.91 -8.43
C LEU A 79 6.22 33.71 -8.77
N SER A 80 5.85 32.53 -9.26
CA SER A 80 4.45 32.23 -9.52
C SER A 80 3.59 32.33 -8.26
N GLU A 81 2.30 32.62 -8.43
CA GLU A 81 1.33 32.55 -7.34
C GLU A 81 1.25 31.14 -6.73
N ALA A 82 1.39 30.09 -7.55
CA ALA A 82 1.37 28.71 -7.09
C ALA A 82 2.51 28.39 -6.12
N LEU A 83 3.68 29.02 -6.29
CA LEU A 83 4.79 28.90 -5.34
C LEU A 83 4.56 29.80 -4.13
N ARG A 84 4.32 31.10 -4.35
CA ARG A 84 4.22 32.09 -3.24
C ARG A 84 3.14 31.72 -2.23
N SER A 85 1.98 31.26 -2.69
CA SER A 85 0.85 30.89 -1.82
C SER A 85 1.10 29.65 -0.96
N GLN A 86 2.14 28.87 -1.27
CA GLN A 86 2.45 27.60 -0.59
C GLN A 86 3.74 27.64 0.23
N VAL A 87 4.44 28.78 0.27
CA VAL A 87 5.71 28.94 1.01
C VAL A 87 5.60 28.55 2.48
N SER A 88 4.49 28.88 3.15
CA SER A 88 4.26 28.49 4.56
C SER A 88 4.15 26.98 4.76
N ARG A 89 3.87 26.22 3.69
CA ARG A 89 3.82 24.75 3.70
C ARG A 89 5.20 24.13 3.48
N ALA A 90 6.21 24.88 3.05
CA ALA A 90 7.57 24.38 2.88
C ALA A 90 8.14 23.80 4.19
N PRO A 91 8.92 22.71 4.12
CA PRO A 91 9.68 22.21 5.26
C PRO A 91 10.75 23.21 5.72
N SER A 92 10.95 23.33 7.04
CA SER A 92 11.98 24.17 7.67
C SER A 92 12.64 23.44 8.84
N GLY A 93 13.82 23.88 9.26
CA GLY A 93 14.56 23.28 10.36
C GLY A 93 15.11 21.89 10.05
N SER A 94 15.26 21.07 11.09
CA SER A 94 15.73 19.69 10.97
C SER A 94 14.64 18.79 10.41
N CYS A 95 14.89 18.20 9.24
CA CYS A 95 13.98 17.30 8.55
C CYS A 95 14.60 15.90 8.43
N VAL A 96 13.74 14.87 8.33
CA VAL A 96 14.07 13.51 7.91
C VAL A 96 13.13 13.14 6.79
N CYS A 97 13.72 12.88 5.63
CA CYS A 97 13.01 12.61 4.38
C CYS A 97 13.63 11.35 3.76
N TRP A 98 12.85 10.29 3.59
CA TRP A 98 13.33 8.97 3.18
C TRP A 98 14.39 8.38 4.12
N GLY A 99 14.32 8.72 5.42
CA GLY A 99 15.37 8.38 6.39
C GLY A 99 16.65 9.19 6.28
N ILE A 100 16.72 10.14 5.34
CA ILE A 100 17.87 11.00 5.12
C ILE A 100 17.68 12.29 5.92
N PRO A 101 18.60 12.65 6.84
CA PRO A 101 18.52 13.91 7.57
C PRO A 101 18.85 15.08 6.66
N PHE A 102 18.13 16.20 6.85
CA PHE A 102 18.37 17.49 6.20
C PHE A 102 18.25 18.62 7.21
N VAL A 103 18.88 19.77 6.91
CA VAL A 103 18.74 21.00 7.69
C VAL A 103 18.36 22.12 6.73
N VAL A 104 17.13 22.64 6.85
CA VAL A 104 16.60 23.75 6.04
C VAL A 104 16.55 25.02 6.88
N GLN A 105 17.53 25.90 6.74
CA GLN A 105 17.57 27.19 7.46
C GLN A 105 17.33 28.34 6.48
N LYS A 106 18.34 28.64 5.67
CA LYS A 106 18.23 29.49 4.49
C LYS A 106 18.12 28.62 3.25
N VAL A 107 17.48 29.15 2.23
CA VAL A 107 17.30 28.48 0.95
C VAL A 107 18.03 29.26 -0.15
N VAL A 108 18.21 28.62 -1.29
CA VAL A 108 18.84 29.24 -2.45
C VAL A 108 17.80 29.41 -3.55
N LEU A 109 17.55 30.65 -3.94
CA LEU A 109 16.80 30.99 -5.14
C LEU A 109 17.79 31.26 -6.29
N ALA A 110 17.72 30.44 -7.34
CA ALA A 110 18.48 30.64 -8.59
C ALA A 110 17.51 30.85 -9.76
N ARG A 111 17.58 32.03 -10.39
CA ARG A 111 16.67 32.44 -11.49
C ARG A 111 17.38 33.26 -12.56
N ASP A 112 17.96 34.40 -12.18
CA ASP A 112 18.44 35.41 -13.14
C ASP A 112 19.96 35.36 -13.37
N ALA A 113 20.72 34.99 -12.34
CA ALA A 113 22.18 34.91 -12.37
C ALA A 113 22.66 33.62 -11.69
N PRO A 114 23.89 33.15 -12.02
CA PRO A 114 24.50 32.05 -11.29
C PRO A 114 24.62 32.35 -9.80
N VAL A 115 24.42 31.32 -8.97
CA VAL A 115 24.59 31.40 -7.52
C VAL A 115 25.67 30.42 -7.09
N ASP A 116 26.69 30.95 -6.43
CA ASP A 116 27.82 30.18 -5.90
C ASP A 116 27.59 29.86 -4.42
N LEU A 117 27.72 28.59 -4.07
CA LEU A 117 27.57 28.05 -2.72
C LEU A 117 28.86 27.34 -2.35
N GLN A 118 29.36 27.63 -1.15
CA GLN A 118 30.51 26.97 -0.56
C GLN A 118 30.12 26.32 0.76
N TRP A 119 30.71 25.16 1.04
CA TRP A 119 30.56 24.43 2.30
C TRP A 119 31.88 23.74 2.64
N SER A 120 32.00 23.23 3.86
CA SER A 120 33.17 22.44 4.28
C SER A 120 33.35 21.23 3.36
N PRO A 121 34.55 21.00 2.78
CA PRO A 121 34.78 19.91 1.83
C PRO A 121 34.33 18.54 2.37
N VAL A 122 33.60 17.79 1.55
CA VAL A 122 33.05 16.49 1.94
C VAL A 122 33.36 15.40 0.91
N GLN A 123 33.87 14.26 1.40
CA GLN A 123 33.98 13.03 0.62
C GLN A 123 32.73 12.19 0.83
N ALA A 124 31.99 12.00 -0.26
CA ALA A 124 30.77 11.22 -0.27
C ALA A 124 30.50 10.67 -1.68
N PRO A 125 30.15 9.38 -1.80
CA PRO A 125 29.64 8.81 -3.05
C PRO A 125 28.34 9.45 -3.54
N TRP A 126 27.54 10.01 -2.61
CA TRP A 126 26.25 10.61 -2.93
C TRP A 126 26.11 12.00 -2.34
N LEU A 127 25.60 12.94 -3.13
CA LEU A 127 24.98 14.17 -2.63
C LEU A 127 23.49 14.14 -2.97
N ILE A 128 22.65 14.37 -1.97
CA ILE A 128 21.20 14.34 -2.12
C ILE A 128 20.71 15.78 -2.02
N PHE A 129 20.10 16.24 -3.10
CA PHE A 129 19.54 17.59 -3.22
C PHE A 129 18.06 17.56 -2.86
N MET A 130 17.66 18.42 -1.93
CA MET A 130 16.25 18.73 -1.65
C MET A 130 15.92 20.05 -2.33
N HIS A 131 15.25 20.00 -3.48
CA HIS A 131 14.96 21.17 -4.29
C HIS A 131 13.62 21.11 -5.00
N THR A 132 13.12 22.25 -5.45
CA THR A 132 11.93 22.34 -6.29
C THR A 132 12.11 23.40 -7.35
N SER A 133 11.34 23.32 -8.44
CA SER A 133 11.19 24.40 -9.39
C SER A 133 9.90 25.18 -9.16
N ASP A 134 9.86 26.40 -9.68
CA ASP A 134 8.61 27.11 -9.86
C ASP A 134 7.74 26.43 -10.96
N VAL A 135 6.43 26.70 -10.94
CA VAL A 135 5.53 26.24 -12.00
C VAL A 135 5.71 27.08 -13.26
N VAL A 136 5.43 26.47 -14.40
CA VAL A 136 5.43 27.16 -15.70
C VAL A 136 4.00 27.24 -16.19
N ALA A 137 3.61 28.42 -16.68
CA ALA A 137 2.32 28.60 -17.32
C ALA A 137 2.27 27.74 -18.61
N PRO A 138 1.18 26.99 -18.83
CA PRO A 138 1.02 26.25 -20.07
C PRO A 138 0.97 27.21 -21.25
N GLU A 139 1.79 26.96 -22.26
CA GLU A 139 1.74 27.68 -23.53
C GLU A 139 0.82 26.93 -24.48
N ARG A 140 -0.17 27.62 -25.05
CA ARG A 140 -1.14 27.05 -25.99
C ARG A 140 -0.91 27.60 -27.40
N ASN A 141 -1.09 26.76 -28.42
CA ASN A 141 -1.19 27.22 -29.80
C ASN A 141 -2.58 27.82 -30.07
N SER A 142 -2.81 28.30 -31.31
CA SER A 142 -4.09 28.89 -31.73
C SER A 142 -5.30 27.97 -31.55
N ASP A 143 -5.07 26.66 -31.55
CA ASP A 143 -6.10 25.62 -31.44
C ASP A 143 -6.32 25.16 -29.99
N GLY A 144 -5.60 25.73 -29.03
CA GLY A 144 -5.71 25.39 -27.60
C GLY A 144 -4.91 24.15 -27.17
N PHE A 145 -4.07 23.57 -28.04
CA PHE A 145 -3.17 22.48 -27.70
C PHE A 145 -1.86 22.99 -27.08
N PRO A 146 -1.12 22.16 -26.30
CA PRO A 146 0.22 22.53 -25.85
C PRO A 146 1.09 22.97 -27.04
N ALA A 147 1.72 24.14 -26.92
CA ALA A 147 2.54 24.72 -28.00
C ALA A 147 3.84 23.94 -28.25
N THR A 148 4.22 23.03 -27.35
CA THR A 148 5.42 22.21 -27.46
C THR A 148 5.08 20.72 -27.34
N PRO A 149 5.82 19.82 -28.02
CA PRO A 149 5.64 18.38 -27.85
C PRO A 149 6.00 17.88 -26.44
N ARG A 150 6.58 18.75 -25.61
CA ARG A 150 6.89 18.47 -24.20
C ARG A 150 5.67 18.64 -23.27
N GLY A 151 4.53 19.06 -23.82
CA GLY A 151 3.28 19.27 -23.08
C GLY A 151 3.33 20.47 -22.12
N ASP A 152 2.27 20.59 -21.31
CA ASP A 152 2.04 21.75 -20.42
C ASP A 152 3.11 21.91 -19.33
N ARG A 153 3.80 20.82 -18.97
CA ARG A 153 4.84 20.81 -17.94
C ARG A 153 6.25 20.89 -18.51
N ARG A 154 6.40 21.00 -19.83
CA ARG A 154 7.68 21.06 -20.54
C ARG A 154 8.63 19.94 -20.13
N LEU A 155 8.15 18.69 -20.18
CA LEU A 155 8.92 17.50 -19.80
C LEU A 155 10.34 17.52 -20.41
N GLY A 156 11.35 17.37 -19.55
CA GLY A 156 12.76 17.27 -19.94
C GLY A 156 13.42 18.59 -20.37
N GLU A 157 12.76 19.74 -20.23
CA GLU A 157 13.40 21.06 -20.39
C GLU A 157 14.49 21.24 -19.32
N THR A 158 15.69 21.64 -19.74
CA THR A 158 16.80 21.95 -18.83
C THR A 158 16.57 23.32 -18.18
N ILE A 159 16.41 23.33 -16.86
CA ILE A 159 16.08 24.54 -16.09
C ILE A 159 17.28 25.16 -15.39
N ALA A 160 18.32 24.37 -15.14
CA ALA A 160 19.62 24.85 -14.67
C ALA A 160 20.73 23.84 -14.99
N HIS A 161 21.98 24.25 -14.78
CA HIS A 161 23.09 23.33 -14.58
C HIS A 161 23.56 23.43 -13.14
N TYR A 162 23.81 22.28 -12.52
CA TYR A 162 24.52 22.18 -11.26
C TYR A 162 25.99 21.90 -11.58
N VAL A 163 26.88 22.74 -11.06
CA VAL A 163 28.33 22.61 -11.23
C VAL A 163 28.95 22.38 -9.86
N LEU A 164 29.25 21.11 -9.57
CA LEU A 164 29.86 20.69 -8.33
C LEU A 164 31.35 20.97 -8.40
N ARG A 165 31.88 21.64 -7.38
CA ARG A 165 33.29 22.01 -7.29
C ARG A 165 34.01 21.11 -6.31
N TYR A 166 35.11 20.55 -6.77
CA TYR A 166 36.03 19.81 -5.91
C TYR A 166 37.06 20.75 -5.29
N ASP A 167 37.62 20.34 -4.16
CA ASP A 167 38.64 21.11 -3.43
C ASP A 167 39.94 21.31 -4.24
N ASP A 168 40.21 20.41 -5.19
CA ASP A 168 41.33 20.50 -6.15
C ASP A 168 41.09 21.50 -7.31
N GLY A 169 39.93 22.18 -7.32
CA GLY A 169 39.53 23.14 -8.35
C GLY A 169 38.88 22.51 -9.59
N THR A 170 38.78 21.18 -9.68
CA THR A 170 38.05 20.53 -10.78
C THR A 170 36.53 20.67 -10.59
N GLU A 171 35.77 20.56 -11.69
CA GLU A 171 34.31 20.71 -11.66
C GLU A 171 33.61 19.50 -12.31
N ALA A 172 32.47 19.10 -11.75
CA ALA A 172 31.52 18.19 -12.39
C ALA A 172 30.22 18.93 -12.72
N ARG A 173 29.80 18.88 -13.98
CA ARG A 173 28.63 19.61 -14.49
C ARG A 173 27.50 18.66 -14.86
N VAL A 174 26.29 18.93 -14.39
CA VAL A 174 25.10 18.11 -14.65
C VAL A 174 23.87 18.99 -14.98
N PRO A 175 23.10 18.66 -16.03
CA PRO A 175 21.87 19.36 -16.33
C PRO A 175 20.76 18.96 -15.37
N ILE A 176 19.98 19.94 -14.89
CA ILE A 176 18.79 19.73 -14.08
C ILE A 176 17.58 19.97 -14.95
N ARG A 177 16.75 18.93 -15.14
CA ARG A 177 15.62 18.95 -16.06
C ARG A 177 14.28 18.77 -15.33
N ARG A 178 13.24 19.40 -15.88
CA ARG A 178 11.86 19.25 -15.39
C ARG A 178 11.40 17.80 -15.46
N GLN A 179 10.82 17.32 -14.37
CA GLN A 179 10.33 15.96 -14.17
C GLN A 179 11.42 14.87 -14.29
N TYR A 180 12.71 15.21 -14.25
CA TYR A 180 13.78 14.21 -14.10
C TYR A 180 14.43 14.36 -12.74
N GLN A 181 15.33 15.33 -12.61
CA GLN A 181 16.03 15.60 -11.35
C GLN A 181 15.19 16.47 -10.41
N THR A 182 14.29 17.30 -10.94
CA THR A 182 13.40 18.11 -10.10
C THR A 182 12.06 18.34 -10.77
N GLY A 183 11.04 18.57 -9.96
CA GLY A 183 9.68 18.89 -10.39
C GLY A 183 9.22 20.23 -9.84
N PRO A 184 8.01 20.66 -10.23
CA PRO A 184 7.44 21.88 -9.70
C PRO A 184 7.04 21.73 -8.23
N VAL A 185 6.91 22.87 -7.55
CA VAL A 185 6.49 22.98 -6.14
C VAL A 185 5.13 22.36 -5.87
N SER A 186 4.25 22.38 -6.86
CA SER A 186 2.96 21.71 -6.82
C SER A 186 2.64 21.12 -8.19
N GLN A 187 1.98 19.97 -8.18
CA GLN A 187 1.74 19.19 -9.37
C GLN A 187 0.38 18.49 -9.37
N GLY A 188 -0.05 18.03 -10.54
CA GLY A 188 -1.25 17.23 -10.69
C GLY A 188 -0.94 15.73 -10.67
N TRP A 189 -1.99 14.92 -10.69
CA TRP A 189 -1.83 13.48 -10.81
C TRP A 189 -1.10 13.09 -12.10
N GLY A 190 -0.24 12.08 -12.03
CA GLY A 190 0.50 11.55 -13.18
C GLY A 190 1.68 12.41 -13.66
N THR A 191 2.16 13.35 -12.84
CA THR A 191 3.30 14.23 -13.21
C THR A 191 4.60 14.11 -12.38
N PRO A 192 4.87 13.00 -11.64
CA PRO A 192 6.06 12.90 -10.80
C PRO A 192 7.37 12.86 -11.59
N CYS A 193 8.50 12.96 -10.87
CA CYS A 193 9.82 12.92 -11.47
C CYS A 193 10.31 11.50 -11.80
N PHE A 194 11.13 11.35 -12.84
CA PHE A 194 11.75 10.08 -13.26
C PHE A 194 13.00 9.70 -12.47
N GLU A 195 13.81 10.69 -12.04
CA GLU A 195 15.08 10.45 -11.33
C GLU A 195 15.05 10.98 -9.89
N ALA A 196 13.93 11.55 -9.44
CA ALA A 196 13.76 12.14 -8.13
C ALA A 196 12.45 11.69 -7.49
N VAL A 197 12.39 11.73 -6.17
CA VAL A 197 11.20 11.36 -5.38
C VAL A 197 10.70 12.55 -4.58
N ALA A 198 9.41 12.58 -4.23
CA ALA A 198 8.92 13.60 -3.29
C ALA A 198 9.63 13.45 -1.92
N HIS A 199 9.87 14.57 -1.24
CA HIS A 199 10.56 14.59 0.05
C HIS A 199 9.82 13.84 1.17
N ARG A 200 8.52 13.63 1.05
CA ARG A 200 7.82 12.64 1.87
C ARG A 200 7.80 11.31 1.13
N LYS A 201 8.26 10.24 1.79
CA LYS A 201 8.16 8.88 1.22
C LYS A 201 6.71 8.38 1.19
N PRO A 202 6.37 7.47 0.26
CA PRO A 202 5.12 6.71 0.34
C PRO A 202 5.04 5.96 1.66
N CYS A 203 3.86 5.94 2.28
CA CYS A 203 3.66 5.32 3.58
C CYS A 203 2.37 4.49 3.63
N PRO A 204 2.30 3.46 4.48
CA PRO A 204 1.09 2.68 4.62
C PRO A 204 -0.01 3.49 5.31
N THR A 205 -1.25 3.10 5.04
CA THR A 205 -2.42 3.50 5.82
C THR A 205 -3.24 2.26 6.14
N LEU A 206 -4.08 2.36 7.15
CA LEU A 206 -5.11 1.36 7.42
C LEU A 206 -6.43 1.78 6.75
N THR A 207 -7.38 0.84 6.69
CA THR A 207 -8.76 1.17 6.29
C THR A 207 -9.38 2.15 7.28
N LEU A 208 -10.37 2.93 6.84
CA LEU A 208 -11.06 3.87 7.74
C LEU A 208 -11.77 3.18 8.92
N SER A 209 -12.12 1.89 8.77
CA SER A 209 -12.74 1.09 9.82
C SER A 209 -11.74 0.58 10.86
N GLU A 210 -10.47 0.42 10.49
CA GLU A 210 -9.38 0.10 11.43
C GLU A 210 -8.86 1.36 12.14
N GLN A 211 -8.68 2.44 11.38
CA GLN A 211 -8.16 3.71 11.89
C GLN A 211 -8.67 4.87 11.03
N PRO A 212 -9.67 5.63 11.52
CA PRO A 212 -10.13 6.85 10.86
C PRO A 212 -8.99 7.84 10.65
N ARG A 213 -8.98 8.49 9.48
CA ARG A 213 -7.96 9.46 9.10
C ARG A 213 -8.57 10.67 8.42
N GLU A 214 -8.24 11.85 8.93
CA GLU A 214 -8.70 13.12 8.36
C GLU A 214 -8.20 13.31 6.92
N GLY A 215 -9.06 13.88 6.06
CA GLY A 215 -8.75 14.13 4.66
C GLY A 215 -8.70 12.89 3.75
N MET A 216 -8.85 11.68 4.31
CA MET A 216 -8.86 10.43 3.57
C MET A 216 -10.29 9.93 3.35
N GLY A 217 -10.67 9.72 2.10
CA GLY A 217 -11.93 9.05 1.75
C GLY A 217 -11.80 7.52 1.82
N TRP A 218 -12.93 6.83 1.99
CA TRP A 218 -13.00 5.38 2.10
C TRP A 218 -12.28 4.66 0.95
N GLY A 219 -12.56 5.03 -0.30
CA GLY A 219 -11.92 4.42 -1.47
C GLY A 219 -10.40 4.63 -1.51
N GLY A 220 -9.91 5.77 -1.04
CA GLY A 220 -8.47 6.01 -0.90
C GLY A 220 -7.82 5.08 0.14
N SER A 221 -8.52 4.84 1.26
CA SER A 221 -8.03 3.94 2.31
C SER A 221 -7.92 2.47 1.86
N GLN A 222 -8.73 2.03 0.89
CA GLN A 222 -8.66 0.67 0.35
C GLN A 222 -7.36 0.37 -0.40
N THR A 223 -6.61 1.40 -0.82
CA THR A 223 -5.29 1.22 -1.43
C THR A 223 -4.21 0.82 -0.41
N LEU A 224 -4.48 1.03 0.89
CA LEU A 224 -3.55 0.82 2.02
C LEU A 224 -2.21 1.56 1.90
N VAL A 225 -2.13 2.55 1.01
CA VAL A 225 -0.94 3.38 0.78
C VAL A 225 -1.32 4.83 0.56
N VAL A 226 -0.52 5.74 1.10
CA VAL A 226 -0.56 7.16 0.76
C VAL A 226 0.69 7.49 -0.04
N GLN A 227 0.47 8.14 -1.17
CA GLN A 227 1.51 8.69 -2.04
C GLN A 227 1.55 10.23 -1.86
N PRO A 228 2.45 10.78 -1.03
CA PRO A 228 2.49 12.21 -0.74
C PRO A 228 3.33 12.99 -1.76
N ASP A 229 3.02 12.83 -3.06
CA ASP A 229 3.71 13.53 -4.16
C ASP A 229 2.88 14.68 -4.76
N MET A 230 1.66 14.90 -4.28
CA MET A 230 0.80 16.04 -4.63
C MET A 230 0.60 16.98 -3.44
N LEU A 231 1.64 17.16 -2.61
CA LEU A 231 1.59 18.09 -1.49
C LEU A 231 1.46 19.54 -1.98
N PRO A 232 0.94 20.44 -1.13
CA PRO A 232 0.88 21.86 -1.47
C PRO A 232 2.27 22.46 -1.74
N TRP A 233 3.29 21.98 -1.00
CA TRP A 233 4.71 22.22 -1.29
C TRP A 233 5.45 20.89 -1.37
N THR A 234 5.98 20.56 -2.53
CA THR A 234 6.79 19.37 -2.77
C THR A 234 8.22 19.78 -3.09
N ASN A 235 9.14 19.52 -2.15
CA ASN A 235 10.54 19.35 -2.52
C ASN A 235 10.75 17.97 -3.15
N TRP A 236 11.63 17.92 -4.13
CA TRP A 236 12.10 16.72 -4.81
C TRP A 236 13.49 16.35 -4.29
N LEU A 237 13.68 15.08 -3.99
CA LEU A 237 14.96 14.51 -3.59
C LEU A 237 15.59 13.87 -4.81
N TRP A 238 16.75 14.39 -5.20
CA TRP A 238 17.56 13.80 -6.25
C TRP A 238 18.93 13.43 -5.69
N ALA A 239 19.33 12.17 -5.88
CA ALA A 239 20.64 11.69 -5.47
C ALA A 239 21.61 11.72 -6.65
N TRP A 240 22.60 12.59 -6.57
CA TRP A 240 23.69 12.65 -7.52
C TRP A 240 24.79 11.68 -7.12
N HIS A 241 25.14 10.76 -8.02
CA HIS A 241 26.31 9.90 -7.86
C HIS A 241 27.57 10.69 -8.19
N ASN A 242 28.43 10.88 -7.19
CA ASN A 242 29.70 11.58 -7.35
C ASN A 242 30.64 10.72 -8.22
N PRO A 243 31.07 11.18 -9.41
CA PRO A 243 31.94 10.41 -10.29
C PRO A 243 33.37 10.23 -9.72
N ASN A 244 33.74 11.03 -8.71
CA ASN A 244 35.03 10.96 -8.02
C ASN A 244 34.79 10.99 -6.50
N PRO A 245 34.28 9.90 -5.89
CA PRO A 245 33.87 9.86 -4.48
C PRO A 245 35.01 10.15 -3.49
N GLU A 246 36.25 9.89 -3.89
CA GLU A 246 37.48 10.18 -3.14
C GLU A 246 37.87 11.66 -3.13
N LYS A 247 37.38 12.44 -4.10
CA LYS A 247 37.65 13.88 -4.16
C LYS A 247 36.65 14.65 -3.30
N PRO A 248 37.11 15.46 -2.33
CA PRO A 248 36.21 16.29 -1.52
C PRO A 248 35.47 17.30 -2.40
N VAL A 249 34.14 17.36 -2.29
CA VAL A 249 33.30 18.39 -2.91
C VAL A 249 33.17 19.57 -1.96
N SER A 250 33.60 20.75 -2.37
CA SER A 250 33.67 21.99 -1.56
C SER A 250 32.55 22.99 -1.87
N GLY A 251 31.76 22.76 -2.92
CA GLY A 251 30.64 23.66 -3.22
C GLY A 251 29.83 23.30 -4.45
N LEU A 252 28.87 24.16 -4.76
CA LEU A 252 27.97 24.07 -5.90
C LEU A 252 27.78 25.47 -6.51
N ARG A 253 27.94 25.58 -7.82
CA ARG A 253 27.41 26.71 -8.60
C ARG A 253 26.13 26.27 -9.33
N ILE A 254 25.04 26.99 -9.09
CA ILE A 254 23.78 26.79 -9.81
C ILE A 254 23.71 27.82 -10.94
N GLU A 255 23.68 27.37 -12.18
CA GLU A 255 23.54 28.23 -13.36
C GLU A 255 22.12 28.10 -13.93
N PRO A 256 21.19 29.02 -13.61
CA PRO A 256 19.82 28.95 -14.09
C PRO A 256 19.75 29.11 -15.61
N LYS A 257 18.75 28.45 -16.23
CA LYS A 257 18.51 28.47 -17.68
C LYS A 257 17.05 28.77 -18.03
N ALA A 258 16.09 28.15 -17.34
CA ALA A 258 14.67 28.32 -17.63
C ALA A 258 13.84 28.21 -16.34
N GLY A 259 13.31 29.33 -15.87
CA GLY A 259 12.53 29.41 -14.63
C GLY A 259 13.38 29.41 -13.36
N ALA A 260 12.71 29.49 -12.21
CA ALA A 260 13.35 29.53 -10.91
C ALA A 260 13.51 28.15 -10.28
N ILE A 261 14.65 27.93 -9.62
CA ILE A 261 14.90 26.78 -8.74
C ILE A 261 15.07 27.28 -7.31
N VAL A 262 14.44 26.56 -6.39
CA VAL A 262 14.64 26.69 -4.95
C VAL A 262 15.37 25.45 -4.45
N LEU A 263 16.61 25.59 -4.01
CA LEU A 263 17.35 24.54 -3.30
C LEU A 263 17.19 24.75 -1.80
N SER A 264 16.54 23.80 -1.13
CA SER A 264 16.23 23.86 0.31
C SER A 264 17.33 23.29 1.18
N ALA A 265 17.94 22.16 0.79
CA ALA A 265 19.01 21.50 1.55
C ALA A 265 19.85 20.56 0.67
N VAL A 266 21.06 20.25 1.13
CA VAL A 266 21.92 19.20 0.57
C VAL A 266 22.42 18.30 1.70
N THR A 267 22.45 17.00 1.45
CA THR A 267 22.97 16.01 2.41
C THR A 267 23.98 15.09 1.73
N ALA A 268 25.12 14.86 2.37
CA ALA A 268 26.14 13.93 1.91
C ALA A 268 25.85 12.52 2.44
N GLY A 269 25.87 11.52 1.58
CA GLY A 269 25.56 10.12 1.90
C GLY A 269 26.71 9.16 1.59
N ARG A 270 26.90 8.16 2.46
CA ARG A 270 27.98 7.16 2.38
C ARG A 270 27.51 5.74 2.08
N VAL A 271 26.31 5.59 1.54
CA VAL A 271 25.78 4.29 1.10
C VAL A 271 26.47 3.80 -0.18
N SER A 272 26.52 2.48 -0.31
CA SER A 272 27.12 1.75 -1.42
C SER A 272 26.28 1.74 -2.71
N SER A 273 24.98 2.06 -2.62
CA SER A 273 24.06 2.03 -3.77
C SER A 273 23.07 3.19 -3.74
N MET A 274 22.23 3.33 -4.77
CA MET A 274 21.30 4.45 -4.93
C MET A 274 20.37 4.60 -3.69
N PRO A 275 20.46 5.68 -2.91
CA PRO A 275 19.79 5.78 -1.60
C PRO A 275 18.27 5.91 -1.67
N LEU A 276 17.72 6.37 -2.81
CA LEU A 276 16.28 6.59 -3.01
C LEU A 276 15.60 5.40 -3.71
N ARG A 277 16.31 4.27 -3.85
CA ARG A 277 15.76 3.03 -4.41
C ARG A 277 15.86 1.92 -3.37
N TRP A 278 14.71 1.45 -2.91
CA TRP A 278 14.63 0.32 -1.99
C TRP A 278 14.49 -1.02 -2.72
N GLU A 279 14.84 -2.08 -2.01
CA GLU A 279 14.67 -3.46 -2.46
C GLU A 279 13.20 -3.86 -2.52
N ALA A 280 12.90 -4.92 -3.28
CA ALA A 280 11.55 -5.50 -3.32
C ALA A 280 11.06 -5.89 -1.91
N ARG A 281 9.73 -5.87 -1.71
CA ARG A 281 9.07 -6.20 -0.45
C ARG A 281 9.61 -7.50 0.15
N ARG A 282 9.92 -7.46 1.45
CA ARG A 282 10.37 -8.59 2.28
C ARG A 282 9.41 -8.77 3.46
N LYS A 283 9.52 -9.93 4.10
CA LYS A 283 8.79 -10.28 5.32
C LYS A 283 9.79 -10.67 6.41
N ALA A 284 9.49 -10.34 7.66
CA ALA A 284 10.22 -10.79 8.83
C ALA A 284 9.27 -11.06 9.99
N ILE A 285 9.67 -11.92 10.92
CA ILE A 285 8.97 -12.10 12.19
C ILE A 285 9.75 -11.36 13.27
N LEU A 286 9.09 -10.43 13.95
CA LEU A 286 9.62 -9.70 15.08
C LEU A 286 9.04 -10.25 16.38
N ARG A 287 9.91 -10.61 17.33
CA ARG A 287 9.51 -10.99 18.69
C ARG A 287 9.37 -9.74 19.54
N LEU A 288 8.19 -9.49 20.11
CA LEU A 288 7.90 -8.39 21.03
C LEU A 288 8.31 -8.69 22.48
N GLY A 289 8.46 -9.96 22.86
CA GLY A 289 8.72 -10.34 24.26
C GLY A 289 7.47 -10.05 25.12
N SER A 290 7.61 -9.23 26.16
CA SER A 290 6.48 -8.80 27.02
C SER A 290 5.69 -7.62 26.47
N GLU A 291 6.18 -6.97 25.42
CA GLU A 291 5.52 -5.83 24.78
C GLU A 291 4.25 -6.27 24.04
N LYS A 292 3.15 -5.52 24.16
CA LYS A 292 1.89 -5.81 23.46
C LYS A 292 1.87 -5.13 22.10
N PHE A 293 1.45 -5.82 21.06
CA PHE A 293 1.31 -5.22 19.72
C PHE A 293 0.33 -4.02 19.72
N ARG A 294 0.74 -2.93 19.07
CA ARG A 294 -0.02 -1.69 18.88
C ARG A 294 -0.10 -1.41 17.39
N SER A 295 -1.28 -1.54 16.80
CA SER A 295 -1.48 -1.46 15.34
C SER A 295 -1.60 -0.05 14.78
N GLN A 296 -1.74 0.97 15.63
CA GLN A 296 -1.99 2.35 15.21
C GLN A 296 -0.78 2.94 14.47
N LEU A 297 -1.04 3.64 13.36
CA LEU A 297 -0.04 4.32 12.57
C LEU A 297 -0.09 5.84 12.79
N THR A 298 1.04 6.51 12.68
CA THR A 298 1.07 7.98 12.58
C THR A 298 0.56 8.46 11.22
N ASN A 299 0.40 9.78 11.04
CA ASN A 299 0.08 10.38 9.72
C ASN A 299 1.15 10.09 8.65
N GLU A 300 2.39 9.83 9.08
CA GLU A 300 3.53 9.41 8.26
C GLU A 300 3.56 7.90 8.04
N GLY A 301 2.53 7.16 8.49
CA GLY A 301 2.45 5.70 8.35
C GLY A 301 3.52 4.98 9.19
N LEU A 302 3.96 5.57 10.30
CA LEU A 302 4.94 4.97 11.19
C LEU A 302 4.28 4.13 12.26
N LEU A 303 4.85 2.96 12.51
CA LEU A 303 4.47 2.08 13.61
C LEU A 303 5.40 2.35 14.79
N GLU A 304 4.84 2.60 15.97
CA GLU A 304 5.63 2.94 17.17
C GLU A 304 6.68 1.87 17.51
N GLN A 305 6.35 0.60 17.23
CA GLN A 305 7.15 -0.52 17.68
C GLN A 305 8.31 -0.88 16.74
N VAL A 306 8.18 -0.61 15.45
CA VAL A 306 9.23 -0.96 14.50
C VAL A 306 9.21 0.01 13.34
N GLN A 307 10.35 0.63 13.09
CA GLN A 307 10.56 1.59 12.01
C GLN A 307 11.84 1.26 11.25
N LEU A 308 12.00 1.85 10.07
CA LEU A 308 13.19 1.75 9.22
C LEU A 308 13.62 3.16 8.84
N ASP A 309 14.93 3.42 8.86
CA ASP A 309 15.47 4.69 8.38
C ASP A 309 15.35 4.78 6.85
N LEU A 310 16.20 4.06 6.11
CA LEU A 310 16.23 4.00 4.65
C LEU A 310 15.24 2.96 4.11
N GLY A 311 13.99 3.02 4.58
CA GLY A 311 12.95 2.07 4.22
C GLY A 311 11.59 2.40 4.80
N GLN A 312 10.65 1.48 4.66
CA GLN A 312 9.29 1.63 5.16
C GLN A 312 8.76 0.26 5.62
N VAL A 313 8.18 0.24 6.82
CA VAL A 313 7.29 -0.85 7.24
C VAL A 313 5.98 -0.68 6.47
N ILE A 314 5.60 -1.69 5.69
CA ILE A 314 4.41 -1.70 4.83
C ILE A 314 3.20 -2.18 5.64
N SER A 315 3.36 -3.22 6.45
CA SER A 315 2.32 -3.70 7.35
C SER A 315 2.93 -4.47 8.51
N ALA A 316 2.21 -4.52 9.63
CA ALA A 316 2.54 -5.39 10.75
C ALA A 316 1.26 -6.01 11.31
N ARG A 317 1.27 -7.32 11.53
CA ARG A 317 0.12 -8.07 12.06
C ARG A 317 0.60 -9.11 13.06
N PRO A 318 -0.19 -9.45 14.09
CA PRO A 318 0.08 -10.62 14.91
C PRO A 318 0.33 -11.85 14.05
N ARG A 319 1.37 -12.62 14.37
CA ARG A 319 1.71 -13.81 13.59
C ARG A 319 0.64 -14.88 13.77
N THR A 320 0.16 -15.44 12.67
CA THR A 320 -0.71 -16.63 12.61
C THR A 320 0.13 -17.89 12.81
N LEU A 321 -0.34 -18.78 13.68
CA LEU A 321 0.31 -20.03 14.05
C LEU A 321 -0.59 -21.20 13.66
N TYR A 322 -0.30 -21.80 12.50
CA TYR A 322 -0.96 -23.01 12.03
C TYR A 322 -0.28 -24.27 12.59
N PRO A 323 -1.03 -25.38 12.77
CA PRO A 323 -0.46 -26.64 13.25
C PRO A 323 0.31 -27.36 12.12
N GLY A 324 1.50 -26.85 11.76
CA GLY A 324 2.24 -27.29 10.58
C GLY A 324 2.47 -28.81 10.51
N ALA A 325 2.93 -29.43 11.59
CA ALA A 325 3.21 -30.88 11.63
C ALA A 325 1.97 -31.76 11.41
N ASP A 326 0.79 -31.27 11.76
CA ASP A 326 -0.48 -32.01 11.69
C ASP A 326 -1.43 -31.44 10.62
N TRP A 327 -0.97 -30.48 9.81
CA TRP A 327 -1.80 -29.71 8.89
C TRP A 327 -2.72 -30.58 8.03
N SER A 328 -2.16 -31.64 7.44
CA SER A 328 -2.86 -32.56 6.54
C SER A 328 -4.01 -33.34 7.21
N ASN A 329 -3.98 -33.51 8.54
CA ASN A 329 -5.00 -34.25 9.28
C ASN A 329 -6.02 -33.34 9.98
N THR A 330 -5.86 -32.02 9.86
CA THR A 330 -6.82 -31.07 10.43
C THR A 330 -8.07 -30.89 9.56
N TYR A 331 -9.09 -30.23 10.09
CA TYR A 331 -10.38 -30.05 9.43
C TYR A 331 -10.47 -28.73 8.65
N ASN A 332 -11.23 -28.71 7.56
CA ASN A 332 -11.49 -27.52 6.73
C ASN A 332 -11.90 -26.28 7.56
N ASN A 333 -11.39 -25.10 7.20
CA ASN A 333 -11.58 -23.84 7.92
C ASN A 333 -11.00 -23.83 9.34
N LYS A 334 -9.99 -24.65 9.66
CA LYS A 334 -9.31 -24.57 10.96
C LYS A 334 -8.55 -23.24 11.07
N ALA A 335 -9.07 -22.36 11.92
CA ALA A 335 -8.42 -21.08 12.21
C ALA A 335 -7.05 -21.28 12.90
N PRO A 336 -6.06 -20.41 12.61
CA PRO A 336 -4.78 -20.42 13.30
C PRO A 336 -4.92 -19.93 14.73
N GLU A 337 -3.94 -20.27 15.58
CA GLU A 337 -3.71 -19.50 16.80
C GLU A 337 -3.07 -18.16 16.45
N ILE A 338 -3.38 -17.11 17.21
CA ILE A 338 -2.77 -15.79 17.03
C ILE A 338 -1.71 -15.57 18.09
N SER A 339 -0.47 -15.32 17.64
CA SER A 339 0.63 -15.05 18.55
C SER A 339 0.43 -13.72 19.28
N THR A 340 0.71 -13.73 20.59
CA THR A 340 0.68 -12.51 21.43
C THR A 340 2.06 -11.88 21.58
N SER A 341 3.12 -12.55 21.12
CA SER A 341 4.51 -12.14 21.32
C SER A 341 5.32 -12.06 20.03
N GLU A 342 4.75 -12.48 18.89
CA GLU A 342 5.37 -12.38 17.57
C GLU A 342 4.44 -11.64 16.60
N ILE A 343 5.02 -10.73 15.83
CA ILE A 343 4.33 -10.07 14.72
C ILE A 343 5.04 -10.38 13.41
N LEU A 344 4.26 -10.55 12.35
CA LEU A 344 4.72 -10.60 10.98
C LEU A 344 4.81 -9.16 10.45
N VAL A 345 6.00 -8.75 10.04
CA VAL A 345 6.32 -7.43 9.51
C VAL A 345 6.59 -7.55 8.02
N GLU A 346 5.85 -6.83 7.20
CA GLU A 346 6.19 -6.60 5.79
C GLU A 346 6.91 -5.27 5.65
N TYR A 347 8.00 -5.24 4.89
CA TYR A 347 8.81 -4.03 4.74
C TYR A 347 9.52 -3.97 3.38
N THR A 348 10.00 -2.78 3.04
CA THR A 348 10.92 -2.52 1.92
C THR A 348 12.00 -1.58 2.43
N ALA A 349 13.26 -1.79 2.03
CA ALA A 349 14.38 -1.01 2.53
C ALA A 349 15.58 -1.05 1.59
N HIS A 350 16.48 -0.09 1.74
CA HIS A 350 17.84 -0.14 1.23
C HIS A 350 18.64 -1.25 1.96
N PRO A 351 19.60 -1.95 1.32
CA PRO A 351 20.39 -3.01 1.97
C PRO A 351 21.17 -2.58 3.21
N GLU A 352 21.49 -1.30 3.32
CA GLU A 352 22.19 -0.71 4.47
C GLU A 352 21.26 -0.01 5.48
N ALA A 353 19.94 -0.23 5.37
CA ALA A 353 18.99 0.29 6.34
C ALA A 353 19.14 -0.38 7.72
N CYS A 354 18.60 0.26 8.75
CA CYS A 354 18.50 -0.26 10.10
C CYS A 354 17.04 -0.29 10.56
N PHE A 355 16.64 -1.40 11.18
CA PHE A 355 15.43 -1.43 12.00
C PHE A 355 15.66 -0.64 13.29
N HIS A 356 14.67 0.15 13.69
CA HIS A 356 14.61 0.86 14.96
C HIS A 356 13.43 0.32 15.76
N LEU A 357 13.70 -0.27 16.93
CA LEU A 357 12.70 -0.89 17.79
C LEU A 357 12.29 0.04 18.95
N TRP A 358 11.11 -0.21 19.53
CA TRP A 358 10.55 0.54 20.67
C TRP A 358 11.46 0.64 21.90
N ASP A 359 12.32 -0.36 22.11
CA ASP A 359 13.27 -0.43 23.23
C ASP A 359 14.60 0.29 22.94
N GLY A 360 14.69 0.98 21.80
CA GLY A 360 15.89 1.69 21.36
C GLY A 360 16.91 0.81 20.62
N ALA A 361 16.67 -0.50 20.52
CA ALA A 361 17.56 -1.39 19.76
C ALA A 361 17.57 -1.02 18.27
N ARG A 362 18.76 -1.09 17.68
CA ARG A 362 19.00 -0.90 16.24
C ARG A 362 19.54 -2.18 15.66
N ILE A 363 18.92 -2.67 14.59
CA ILE A 363 19.32 -3.93 13.94
C ILE A 363 19.52 -3.65 12.45
N PRO A 364 20.76 -3.73 11.93
CA PRO A 364 21.01 -3.61 10.49
C PRO A 364 20.21 -4.65 9.69
N GLU A 365 19.64 -4.25 8.55
CA GLU A 365 18.86 -5.14 7.68
C GLU A 365 19.69 -6.36 7.25
N ALA A 366 20.97 -6.11 6.92
CA ALA A 366 21.93 -7.15 6.56
C ALA A 366 22.16 -8.19 7.69
N ASP A 367 21.95 -7.84 8.95
CA ASP A 367 22.09 -8.76 10.08
C ASP A 367 20.83 -9.61 10.30
N VAL A 368 19.64 -9.11 9.91
CA VAL A 368 18.40 -9.90 9.92
C VAL A 368 18.54 -11.16 9.05
N LEU A 369 19.33 -11.09 7.98
CA LEU A 369 19.57 -12.22 7.10
C LEU A 369 20.56 -13.24 7.67
N LYS A 370 21.28 -12.92 8.75
CA LYS A 370 22.31 -13.79 9.33
C LYS A 370 21.70 -14.74 10.38
N PRO A 371 22.18 -15.99 10.46
CA PRO A 371 21.83 -16.88 11.57
C PRO A 371 22.25 -16.26 12.92
N GLY A 372 21.35 -16.30 13.91
CA GLY A 372 21.65 -15.88 15.31
C GLY A 372 20.92 -14.61 15.79
N THR A 373 20.29 -13.83 14.91
CA THR A 373 19.44 -12.70 15.33
C THR A 373 18.03 -13.20 15.66
N ASP A 374 17.84 -13.69 16.89
CA ASP A 374 16.56 -14.25 17.33
C ASP A 374 15.43 -13.24 17.47
N ARG A 375 15.76 -11.94 17.56
CA ARG A 375 14.78 -10.87 17.80
C ARG A 375 13.93 -10.58 16.56
N ILE A 376 14.56 -10.54 15.39
CA ILE A 376 13.90 -10.35 14.11
C ILE A 376 14.50 -11.35 13.13
N ARG A 377 13.64 -12.19 12.55
CA ARG A 377 14.06 -13.28 11.67
C ARG A 377 13.42 -13.13 10.29
N PRO A 378 14.14 -13.43 9.20
CA PRO A 378 13.61 -13.26 7.87
C PRO A 378 12.56 -14.35 7.61
N VAL A 379 11.56 -14.00 6.80
CA VAL A 379 10.63 -14.97 6.23
C VAL A 379 11.04 -15.18 4.78
N THR A 380 11.10 -16.45 4.36
CA THR A 380 11.50 -16.83 3.00
C THR A 380 10.64 -16.10 1.98
N ARG A 381 11.29 -15.51 0.97
CA ARG A 381 10.56 -14.74 -0.03
C ARG A 381 9.77 -15.65 -0.94
N ALA A 382 8.54 -15.25 -1.21
CA ALA A 382 7.70 -15.86 -2.23
C ALA A 382 8.04 -15.26 -3.60
N THR A 383 8.89 -15.94 -4.37
CA THR A 383 9.36 -15.49 -5.70
C THR A 383 9.24 -16.56 -6.78
N GLN A 384 8.93 -17.81 -6.42
CA GLN A 384 8.70 -18.87 -7.38
C GLN A 384 7.27 -18.74 -7.93
N ARG A 385 7.16 -18.30 -9.19
CA ARG A 385 5.89 -18.17 -9.89
C ARG A 385 5.35 -19.55 -10.29
N VAL A 386 4.17 -19.91 -9.81
CA VAL A 386 3.56 -21.22 -10.00
C VAL A 386 2.12 -21.09 -10.52
N THR A 387 1.78 -21.90 -11.52
CA THR A 387 0.38 -22.14 -11.90
C THR A 387 -0.21 -23.19 -10.97
N LEU A 388 -1.24 -22.81 -10.20
CA LEU A 388 -1.98 -23.74 -9.36
C LEU A 388 -3.26 -24.13 -10.09
N ARG A 389 -3.48 -25.44 -10.25
CA ARG A 389 -4.64 -26.00 -10.95
C ARG A 389 -5.35 -27.04 -10.08
N VAL A 390 -6.68 -27.00 -10.08
CA VAL A 390 -7.53 -27.89 -9.30
C VAL A 390 -8.54 -28.57 -10.21
N VAL A 391 -8.55 -29.91 -10.20
CA VAL A 391 -9.42 -30.75 -11.04
C VAL A 391 -10.14 -31.78 -10.18
N GLU A 392 -11.30 -32.27 -10.63
CA GLU A 392 -11.94 -33.44 -10.04
C GLU A 392 -11.38 -34.74 -10.66
N LYS A 393 -11.30 -35.80 -9.84
CA LYS A 393 -10.86 -37.12 -10.32
C LYS A 393 -11.71 -37.61 -11.50
N GLY A 394 -11.04 -37.99 -12.58
CA GLY A 394 -11.68 -38.43 -13.82
C GLY A 394 -12.08 -37.29 -14.77
N SER A 395 -11.79 -36.04 -14.40
CA SER A 395 -11.97 -34.86 -15.26
C SER A 395 -10.62 -34.15 -15.45
N SER A 396 -10.41 -33.57 -16.63
CA SER A 396 -9.29 -32.65 -16.89
C SER A 396 -9.71 -31.18 -16.77
N LYS A 397 -11.02 -30.91 -16.62
CA LYS A 397 -11.57 -29.56 -16.51
C LYS A 397 -11.27 -28.99 -15.13
N PRO A 398 -10.71 -27.77 -15.02
CA PRO A 398 -10.58 -27.07 -13.77
C PRO A 398 -11.94 -26.87 -13.10
N VAL A 399 -11.96 -26.87 -11.77
CA VAL A 399 -13.19 -26.64 -11.00
C VAL A 399 -13.01 -25.50 -10.02
N ALA A 400 -14.02 -24.63 -9.94
CA ALA A 400 -14.03 -23.56 -8.95
C ALA A 400 -13.97 -24.12 -7.53
N VAL A 401 -13.15 -23.49 -6.67
CA VAL A 401 -12.90 -23.89 -5.28
C VAL A 401 -12.62 -22.69 -4.40
N LYS A 402 -12.75 -22.88 -3.08
CA LYS A 402 -12.12 -22.04 -2.08
C LYS A 402 -10.69 -22.52 -1.82
N LEU A 403 -9.75 -21.59 -1.85
CA LEU A 403 -8.32 -21.83 -1.71
C LEU A 403 -7.76 -21.05 -0.51
N HIS A 404 -6.97 -21.72 0.30
CA HIS A 404 -6.09 -21.12 1.29
C HIS A 404 -4.66 -21.63 1.08
N VAL A 405 -3.68 -20.71 1.12
CA VAL A 405 -2.26 -21.03 1.02
C VAL A 405 -1.47 -20.21 2.04
N HIS A 406 -0.55 -20.84 2.78
CA HIS A 406 0.39 -20.14 3.65
C HIS A 406 1.80 -20.78 3.61
N GLY A 407 2.81 -19.97 3.95
CA GLY A 407 4.20 -20.42 4.09
C GLY A 407 4.54 -20.88 5.51
N GLU A 408 5.76 -21.37 5.75
CA GLU A 408 6.19 -21.90 7.06
C GLU A 408 6.15 -20.88 8.21
N ALA A 409 6.19 -19.59 7.89
CA ALA A 409 6.04 -18.53 8.88
C ALA A 409 4.58 -18.27 9.26
N GLY A 410 3.61 -18.95 8.63
CA GLY A 410 2.16 -18.80 8.84
C GLY A 410 1.56 -17.66 8.03
N GLU A 411 2.37 -16.96 7.24
CA GLU A 411 1.97 -15.85 6.39
C GLU A 411 1.08 -16.31 5.24
N TYR A 412 -0.04 -15.60 5.04
CA TYR A 412 -0.92 -15.83 3.89
C TYR A 412 -0.17 -15.55 2.57
N LEU A 413 -0.38 -16.45 1.61
CA LEU A 413 0.13 -16.38 0.24
C LEU A 413 -1.07 -16.23 -0.69
N ALA A 414 -1.38 -14.99 -1.05
CA ALA A 414 -2.46 -14.69 -1.98
C ALA A 414 -2.02 -14.99 -3.43
N PRO A 415 -2.96 -15.42 -4.30
CA PRO A 415 -2.75 -15.35 -5.74
C PRO A 415 -2.36 -13.94 -6.21
N ALA A 416 -1.68 -13.86 -7.35
CA ALA A 416 -1.07 -12.62 -7.85
C ALA A 416 -2.09 -11.49 -8.09
N GLU A 417 -3.33 -11.87 -8.38
CA GLU A 417 -4.47 -11.00 -8.68
C GLU A 417 -5.50 -10.95 -7.53
N ARG A 418 -5.05 -11.16 -6.29
CA ARG A 418 -5.86 -11.09 -5.07
C ARG A 418 -5.26 -10.18 -4.00
N ASN A 419 -6.09 -9.79 -3.03
CA ASN A 419 -5.64 -8.98 -1.90
C ASN A 419 -4.75 -9.83 -1.00
N ARG A 420 -3.54 -9.33 -0.72
CA ARG A 420 -2.64 -9.94 0.28
C ARG A 420 -3.12 -9.72 1.71
N ILE A 421 -3.99 -8.73 1.87
CA ILE A 421 -4.59 -8.27 3.11
C ILE A 421 -6.09 -8.11 2.79
N PRO A 422 -6.89 -9.19 2.93
CA PRO A 422 -8.32 -9.09 2.74
C PRO A 422 -8.96 -8.11 3.72
N ASN A 423 -10.01 -7.40 3.29
CA ASN A 423 -10.77 -6.49 4.13
C ASN A 423 -11.99 -7.23 4.71
N SER A 424 -11.96 -7.60 5.99
CA SER A 424 -13.07 -8.33 6.61
C SER A 424 -14.21 -7.45 7.13
N PHE A 425 -14.16 -6.12 6.94
CA PHE A 425 -15.19 -5.21 7.41
C PHE A 425 -16.44 -5.29 6.53
N TRP A 426 -17.59 -5.05 7.16
CA TRP A 426 -18.89 -5.30 6.55
C TRP A 426 -19.11 -4.38 5.34
N TYR A 427 -19.33 -4.99 4.17
CA TYR A 427 -19.52 -4.29 2.90
C TYR A 427 -18.33 -3.42 2.46
N GLU A 428 -17.11 -3.81 2.86
CA GLU A 428 -15.89 -3.10 2.48
C GLU A 428 -14.92 -3.92 1.62
N ASP A 429 -15.17 -5.22 1.43
CA ASP A 429 -14.46 -6.03 0.45
C ASP A 429 -15.18 -6.03 -0.89
N TRP A 430 -14.41 -5.95 -1.97
CA TRP A 430 -14.87 -6.00 -3.36
C TRP A 430 -14.19 -7.13 -4.14
N SER A 431 -13.36 -7.92 -3.47
CA SER A 431 -12.72 -9.12 -4.00
C SER A 431 -13.60 -10.35 -3.78
N VAL A 432 -13.08 -11.51 -4.16
CA VAL A 432 -13.62 -12.85 -3.85
C VAL A 432 -12.80 -13.50 -2.74
N ASP A 433 -12.39 -12.68 -1.77
CA ASP A 433 -11.64 -13.13 -0.59
C ASP A 433 -12.61 -13.47 0.55
N TYR A 434 -12.21 -14.43 1.38
CA TYR A 434 -13.02 -14.93 2.50
C TYR A 434 -12.16 -15.10 3.73
N VAL A 435 -12.50 -14.40 4.82
CA VAL A 435 -11.77 -14.48 6.08
C VAL A 435 -12.56 -15.32 7.08
N ASN A 436 -12.20 -16.59 7.24
CA ASN A 436 -12.83 -17.46 8.22
C ASN A 436 -12.35 -17.14 9.64
N ALA A 437 -13.31 -17.00 10.55
CA ALA A 437 -13.08 -16.69 11.97
C ALA A 437 -12.09 -15.52 12.20
N GLY A 438 -12.08 -14.53 11.30
CA GLY A 438 -11.28 -13.31 11.40
C GLY A 438 -9.76 -13.49 11.23
N SER A 439 -9.26 -14.68 10.88
CA SER A 439 -7.80 -14.95 10.86
C SER A 439 -7.34 -16.02 9.87
N HIS A 440 -8.27 -16.72 9.22
CA HIS A 440 -7.96 -17.73 8.22
C HIS A 440 -8.37 -17.21 6.84
N ASP A 441 -7.42 -16.55 6.20
CA ASP A 441 -7.60 -15.86 4.91
C ASP A 441 -7.67 -16.87 3.77
N CYS A 442 -8.75 -16.84 3.01
CA CYS A 442 -8.99 -17.68 1.84
C CYS A 442 -9.38 -16.79 0.65
N THR A 443 -9.42 -17.39 -0.54
CA THR A 443 -9.95 -16.75 -1.74
C THR A 443 -10.61 -17.77 -2.65
N TYR A 444 -11.59 -17.36 -3.44
CA TYR A 444 -12.19 -18.21 -4.45
C TYR A 444 -11.44 -18.08 -5.79
N ILE A 445 -11.20 -19.23 -6.42
CA ILE A 445 -10.55 -19.32 -7.73
C ILE A 445 -11.42 -20.15 -8.68
N PRO A 446 -11.39 -19.89 -10.00
CA PRO A 446 -12.16 -20.64 -10.99
C PRO A 446 -11.59 -22.06 -11.26
N GLY A 447 -10.64 -22.51 -10.43
CA GLY A 447 -9.93 -23.79 -10.56
C GLY A 447 -8.51 -23.66 -11.09
N GLU A 448 -8.14 -22.50 -11.61
CA GLU A 448 -6.76 -22.19 -11.98
C GLU A 448 -6.42 -20.77 -11.54
N THR A 449 -5.20 -20.58 -11.03
CA THR A 449 -4.68 -19.25 -10.68
C THR A 449 -3.16 -19.23 -10.73
N THR A 450 -2.59 -18.04 -10.67
CA THR A 450 -1.15 -17.80 -10.62
C THR A 450 -0.78 -17.32 -9.22
N ILE A 451 0.20 -17.97 -8.58
CA ILE A 451 0.64 -17.65 -7.22
C ILE A 451 2.17 -17.62 -7.14
N ASP A 452 2.70 -16.66 -6.37
CA ASP A 452 4.13 -16.63 -6.02
C ASP A 452 4.33 -17.38 -4.70
N LEU A 453 5.21 -18.38 -4.68
CA LEU A 453 5.47 -19.26 -3.55
C LEU A 453 6.93 -19.17 -3.08
N PRO A 454 7.20 -19.36 -1.77
CA PRO A 454 8.56 -19.50 -1.26
C PRO A 454 9.13 -20.87 -1.61
N ILE A 455 10.45 -20.94 -1.78
CA ILE A 455 11.16 -22.23 -1.83
C ILE A 455 11.09 -22.89 -0.45
N GLY A 456 10.75 -24.17 -0.41
CA GLY A 456 10.50 -24.94 0.82
C GLY A 456 9.03 -25.35 0.97
N LYS A 457 8.59 -25.54 2.21
CA LYS A 457 7.24 -26.06 2.49
C LYS A 457 6.17 -24.98 2.34
N VAL A 458 5.13 -25.34 1.60
CA VAL A 458 3.91 -24.55 1.46
C VAL A 458 2.73 -25.40 1.89
N TYR A 459 1.80 -24.79 2.62
CA TYR A 459 0.62 -25.44 3.16
C TYR A 459 -0.59 -24.97 2.37
N VAL A 460 -1.30 -25.93 1.78
CA VAL A 460 -2.45 -25.69 0.90
C VAL A 460 -3.69 -26.32 1.50
N GLU A 461 -4.80 -25.60 1.45
CA GLU A 461 -6.15 -26.08 1.75
C GLU A 461 -7.09 -25.71 0.60
N ILE A 462 -7.83 -26.70 0.12
CA ILE A 462 -8.78 -26.58 -0.99
C ILE A 462 -10.09 -27.22 -0.55
N SER A 463 -11.20 -26.51 -0.71
CA SER A 463 -12.55 -27.05 -0.47
C SER A 463 -13.52 -26.72 -1.59
N LYS A 464 -14.50 -27.62 -1.78
CA LYS A 464 -15.56 -27.50 -2.78
C LYS A 464 -16.88 -28.11 -2.30
N GLY A 465 -17.66 -27.33 -1.55
CA GLY A 465 -18.95 -27.77 -1.01
C GLY A 465 -18.88 -29.07 -0.22
N PHE A 466 -20.01 -29.77 -0.12
CA PHE A 466 -20.13 -30.98 0.71
C PHE A 466 -19.88 -32.29 -0.03
N GLU A 467 -19.96 -32.30 -1.37
CA GLU A 467 -19.77 -33.53 -2.15
C GLU A 467 -18.31 -33.92 -2.36
N ILE A 468 -17.41 -32.95 -2.19
CA ILE A 468 -15.97 -33.13 -2.35
C ILE A 468 -15.30 -33.14 -0.99
N ALA A 469 -14.43 -34.12 -0.76
CA ALA A 469 -13.60 -34.13 0.45
C ALA A 469 -12.60 -32.95 0.41
N PRO A 470 -12.53 -32.10 1.45
CA PRO A 470 -11.54 -31.05 1.51
C PRO A 470 -10.12 -31.61 1.43
N ALA A 471 -9.26 -30.97 0.63
CA ALA A 471 -7.87 -31.37 0.46
C ALA A 471 -6.96 -30.43 1.26
N ARG A 472 -6.22 -30.96 2.23
CA ARG A 472 -5.13 -30.27 2.92
C ARG A 472 -3.82 -30.96 2.59
N ARG A 473 -2.84 -30.21 2.09
CA ARG A 473 -1.56 -30.74 1.63
C ARG A 473 -0.41 -29.86 2.10
N VAL A 474 0.72 -30.49 2.38
CA VAL A 474 2.02 -29.83 2.47
C VAL A 474 2.75 -30.16 1.17
N VAL A 475 3.18 -29.15 0.43
CA VAL A 475 3.92 -29.30 -0.82
C VAL A 475 5.31 -28.71 -0.64
N GLU A 476 6.31 -29.39 -1.19
CA GLU A 476 7.69 -28.87 -1.27
C GLU A 476 7.84 -28.14 -2.60
N VAL A 477 8.24 -26.86 -2.54
CA VAL A 477 8.45 -26.00 -3.70
C VAL A 477 9.94 -25.80 -3.91
N ASP A 478 10.42 -26.05 -5.11
CA ASP A 478 11.80 -25.78 -5.52
C ASP A 478 11.86 -24.83 -6.73
N GLN A 479 13.08 -24.51 -7.19
CA GLN A 479 13.30 -23.59 -8.32
C GLN A 479 12.74 -24.11 -9.66
N ARG A 480 12.42 -25.40 -9.74
CA ARG A 480 11.89 -26.07 -10.93
C ARG A 480 10.36 -26.21 -10.89
N THR A 481 9.74 -25.95 -9.75
CA THR A 481 8.29 -26.00 -9.59
C THR A 481 7.63 -24.86 -10.36
N THR A 482 6.99 -25.18 -11.48
CA THR A 482 6.23 -24.20 -12.28
C THR A 482 4.72 -24.45 -12.24
N GLU A 483 4.30 -25.64 -11.82
CA GLU A 483 2.91 -26.05 -11.77
C GLU A 483 2.64 -26.93 -10.54
N LEU A 484 1.48 -26.73 -9.91
CA LEU A 484 0.94 -27.61 -8.87
C LEU A 484 -0.48 -28.01 -9.25
N VAL A 485 -0.71 -29.31 -9.44
CA VAL A 485 -2.03 -29.85 -9.79
C VAL A 485 -2.61 -30.62 -8.60
N PHE A 486 -3.79 -30.20 -8.14
CA PHE A 486 -4.54 -30.86 -7.08
C PHE A 486 -5.74 -31.59 -7.67
N THR A 487 -5.83 -32.89 -7.40
CA THR A 487 -6.99 -33.70 -7.77
C THR A 487 -7.89 -33.89 -6.57
N LEU A 488 -9.17 -33.57 -6.73
CA LEU A 488 -10.19 -33.67 -5.70
C LEU A 488 -11.02 -34.94 -5.87
N ASP A 489 -11.28 -35.60 -4.74
CA ASP A 489 -12.11 -36.80 -4.67
C ASP A 489 -13.55 -36.45 -4.27
N ARG A 490 -14.50 -36.84 -5.12
CA ARG A 490 -15.92 -36.80 -4.80
C ARG A 490 -16.26 -37.96 -3.88
N VAL A 491 -16.83 -37.66 -2.72
CA VAL A 491 -17.16 -38.63 -1.67
C VAL A 491 -18.66 -38.79 -1.46
N LEU A 492 -19.47 -37.85 -1.96
CA LEU A 492 -20.93 -37.96 -2.03
C LEU A 492 -21.38 -37.67 -3.46
N ASP A 493 -22.51 -38.26 -3.87
CA ASP A 493 -23.03 -38.16 -5.23
C ASP A 493 -24.48 -37.65 -5.24
N TRP A 494 -24.75 -36.57 -4.50
CA TRP A 494 -26.12 -36.06 -4.33
C TRP A 494 -26.61 -35.40 -5.61
N ARG A 495 -25.77 -34.60 -6.26
CA ARG A 495 -26.09 -33.94 -7.53
C ARG A 495 -26.49 -34.93 -8.63
N ARG A 496 -25.74 -36.02 -8.82
CA ARG A 496 -26.08 -37.06 -9.81
C ARG A 496 -27.32 -37.86 -9.45
N ARG A 497 -27.71 -37.88 -8.18
CA ARG A 497 -28.97 -38.46 -7.70
C ARG A 497 -30.15 -37.49 -7.81
N GLY A 498 -29.95 -36.32 -8.44
CA GLY A 498 -31.00 -35.35 -8.71
C GLY A 498 -31.22 -34.30 -7.62
N TRP A 499 -30.37 -34.26 -6.58
CA TRP A 499 -30.43 -33.19 -5.59
C TRP A 499 -29.81 -31.90 -6.15
N VAL A 500 -30.30 -30.76 -5.69
CA VAL A 500 -29.81 -29.43 -6.06
C VAL A 500 -29.58 -28.65 -4.77
N SER A 501 -28.35 -28.18 -4.57
CA SER A 501 -28.03 -27.28 -3.45
C SER A 501 -28.43 -25.86 -3.81
N ALA A 502 -29.03 -25.15 -2.87
CA ALA A 502 -29.43 -23.76 -3.08
C ALA A 502 -29.18 -22.92 -1.83
N ASP A 503 -28.72 -21.69 -2.04
CA ASP A 503 -28.73 -20.64 -1.02
C ASP A 503 -29.73 -19.57 -1.45
N THR A 504 -30.78 -19.40 -0.64
CA THR A 504 -31.86 -18.45 -0.90
C THR A 504 -31.61 -17.07 -0.30
N HIS A 505 -30.45 -16.86 0.34
CA HIS A 505 -30.17 -15.63 1.09
C HIS A 505 -28.68 -15.24 1.03
N VAL A 506 -28.27 -14.69 -0.12
CA VAL A 506 -26.91 -14.15 -0.34
C VAL A 506 -26.95 -12.64 -0.54
N HIS A 507 -25.93 -11.92 -0.07
CA HIS A 507 -25.79 -10.46 -0.16
C HIS A 507 -24.35 -10.04 -0.45
N PHE A 508 -24.18 -8.79 -0.87
CA PHE A 508 -22.90 -8.07 -0.87
C PHE A 508 -21.84 -8.60 -1.84
N LEU A 509 -22.28 -9.26 -2.91
CA LEU A 509 -21.42 -9.77 -3.98
C LEU A 509 -21.88 -9.20 -5.31
N SER A 510 -20.96 -9.00 -6.26
CA SER A 510 -21.37 -8.85 -7.66
C SER A 510 -21.94 -10.18 -8.18
N PRO A 511 -22.85 -10.20 -9.18
CA PRO A 511 -23.34 -11.47 -9.72
C PRO A 511 -22.24 -12.41 -10.23
N PRO A 512 -21.17 -11.94 -10.92
CA PRO A 512 -20.03 -12.80 -11.27
C PRO A 512 -19.27 -13.36 -10.05
N SER A 513 -19.07 -12.56 -9.00
CA SER A 513 -18.46 -13.03 -7.74
C SER A 513 -19.33 -14.11 -7.09
N ALA A 514 -20.63 -13.86 -6.95
CA ALA A 514 -21.57 -14.83 -6.40
C ALA A 514 -21.59 -16.15 -7.19
N HIS A 515 -21.41 -16.08 -8.51
CA HIS A 515 -21.35 -17.28 -9.35
C HIS A 515 -20.08 -18.07 -9.07
N LEU A 516 -18.94 -17.39 -8.95
CA LEU A 516 -17.67 -18.03 -8.60
C LEU A 516 -17.71 -18.65 -7.19
N GLU A 517 -18.22 -17.91 -6.21
CA GLU A 517 -18.34 -18.41 -4.84
C GLU A 517 -19.34 -19.57 -4.74
N GLY A 518 -20.50 -19.47 -5.38
CA GLY A 518 -21.48 -20.55 -5.46
C GLY A 518 -20.88 -21.82 -6.08
N ALA A 519 -20.16 -21.68 -7.19
CA ALA A 519 -19.44 -22.80 -7.79
C ALA A 519 -18.34 -23.36 -6.86
N GLY A 520 -17.60 -22.48 -6.17
CA GLY A 520 -16.56 -22.83 -5.20
C GLY A 520 -17.09 -23.51 -3.94
N GLU A 521 -18.29 -23.17 -3.48
CA GLU A 521 -18.97 -23.77 -2.33
C GLU A 521 -19.90 -24.93 -2.73
N GLY A 522 -19.95 -25.29 -4.02
CA GLY A 522 -20.83 -26.35 -4.51
C GLY A 522 -22.32 -26.06 -4.30
N VAL A 523 -22.71 -24.78 -4.36
CA VAL A 523 -24.09 -24.29 -4.30
C VAL A 523 -24.61 -24.06 -5.71
N ASN A 524 -25.48 -24.96 -6.20
CA ASN A 524 -25.97 -24.94 -7.57
C ASN A 524 -26.84 -23.72 -7.90
N VAL A 525 -27.66 -23.24 -6.95
CA VAL A 525 -28.54 -22.09 -7.16
C VAL A 525 -28.34 -21.06 -6.06
N VAL A 526 -27.87 -19.88 -6.45
CA VAL A 526 -27.67 -18.74 -5.55
C VAL A 526 -28.70 -17.66 -5.86
N ASN A 527 -29.45 -17.26 -4.84
CA ASN A 527 -30.29 -16.07 -4.89
C ASN A 527 -29.55 -14.92 -4.23
N LEU A 528 -28.97 -14.06 -5.07
CA LEU A 528 -28.33 -12.82 -4.65
C LEU A 528 -29.42 -11.77 -4.45
N LEU A 529 -29.59 -11.27 -3.24
CA LEU A 529 -30.72 -10.43 -2.90
C LEU A 529 -30.33 -8.95 -2.91
N ALA A 530 -30.91 -8.20 -3.84
CA ALA A 530 -30.92 -6.75 -3.74
C ALA A 530 -31.71 -6.35 -2.49
N SER A 531 -31.12 -5.50 -1.64
CA SER A 531 -31.70 -5.19 -0.34
C SER A 531 -31.54 -3.72 0.05
N GLN A 532 -32.50 -3.25 0.85
CA GLN A 532 -32.49 -1.94 1.47
C GLN A 532 -32.15 -2.06 2.95
N TRP A 533 -31.08 -1.39 3.36
CA TRP A 533 -30.62 -1.26 4.75
C TRP A 533 -30.63 0.22 5.14
N GLY A 534 -31.83 0.78 5.35
CA GLY A 534 -32.01 2.22 5.49
C GLY A 534 -31.81 2.94 4.15
N GLU A 535 -30.88 3.89 4.07
CA GLU A 535 -30.50 4.56 2.81
C GLU A 535 -29.51 3.73 1.97
N MET A 536 -28.92 2.68 2.53
CA MET A 536 -28.01 1.80 1.80
C MET A 536 -28.79 0.79 0.96
N MET A 537 -28.65 0.89 -0.36
CA MET A 537 -29.24 -0.03 -1.33
C MET A 537 -28.13 -0.88 -1.96
N THR A 538 -28.17 -2.20 -1.80
CA THR A 538 -27.16 -3.12 -2.37
C THR A 538 -27.73 -3.89 -3.54
N ASN A 539 -26.88 -4.16 -4.55
CA ASN A 539 -27.21 -4.95 -5.76
C ASN A 539 -28.45 -4.48 -6.56
N VAL A 540 -29.01 -3.30 -6.26
CA VAL A 540 -30.18 -2.77 -6.98
C VAL A 540 -29.91 -2.51 -8.46
N GLY A 541 -28.66 -2.15 -8.80
CA GLY A 541 -28.22 -2.00 -10.18
C GLY A 541 -28.01 -3.33 -10.92
N ASP A 542 -27.89 -4.43 -10.19
CA ASP A 542 -27.74 -5.78 -10.77
C ASP A 542 -29.09 -6.47 -11.00
N PHE A 543 -30.18 -5.94 -10.44
CA PHE A 543 -31.52 -6.49 -10.58
C PHE A 543 -32.17 -6.06 -11.91
N ASP A 544 -32.21 -6.98 -12.88
CA ASP A 544 -32.81 -6.74 -14.20
C ASP A 544 -34.12 -7.53 -14.45
N GLY A 545 -34.48 -8.43 -13.53
CA GLY A 545 -35.63 -9.31 -13.65
C GLY A 545 -35.56 -10.31 -14.81
N LYS A 546 -34.42 -10.48 -15.49
CA LYS A 546 -34.29 -11.32 -16.70
C LYS A 546 -33.06 -12.23 -16.76
N THR A 547 -31.89 -11.77 -16.33
CA THR A 547 -30.64 -12.53 -16.44
C THR A 547 -30.46 -13.55 -15.31
N THR A 548 -30.12 -14.78 -15.68
CA THR A 548 -29.61 -15.81 -14.77
C THR A 548 -28.16 -16.10 -15.12
N PHE A 549 -27.23 -15.65 -14.28
CA PHE A 549 -25.80 -15.85 -14.53
C PHE A 549 -25.46 -17.34 -14.44
N GLY A 550 -24.60 -17.82 -15.34
CA GLY A 550 -24.21 -19.23 -15.44
C GLY A 550 -25.19 -20.11 -16.22
N SER A 551 -26.36 -19.60 -16.62
CA SER A 551 -27.28 -20.35 -17.49
C SER A 551 -26.76 -20.45 -18.92
N SER A 552 -27.23 -21.44 -19.68
CA SER A 552 -26.82 -21.62 -21.08
C SER A 552 -27.23 -20.43 -21.97
N GLU A 553 -28.39 -19.82 -21.69
CA GLU A 553 -28.85 -18.60 -22.37
C GLU A 553 -27.95 -17.39 -22.11
N ALA A 554 -27.30 -17.35 -20.94
CA ALA A 554 -26.33 -16.33 -20.55
C ALA A 554 -24.87 -16.74 -20.85
N GLY A 555 -24.65 -17.82 -21.62
CA GLY A 555 -23.32 -18.27 -22.05
C GLY A 555 -22.56 -19.16 -21.06
N GLY A 556 -23.21 -19.62 -19.99
CA GLY A 556 -22.67 -20.59 -19.04
C GLY A 556 -22.99 -22.05 -19.38
N ASP A 557 -22.58 -22.98 -18.51
CA ASP A 557 -22.82 -24.42 -18.67
C ASP A 557 -24.11 -24.93 -18.00
N GLY A 558 -24.79 -24.06 -17.24
CA GLY A 558 -26.05 -24.35 -16.56
C GLY A 558 -25.92 -25.10 -15.22
N GLU A 559 -24.72 -25.40 -14.73
CA GLU A 559 -24.56 -26.19 -13.50
C GLU A 559 -24.62 -25.34 -12.22
N TYR A 560 -24.10 -24.11 -12.27
CA TYR A 560 -24.15 -23.14 -11.19
C TYR A 560 -24.85 -21.88 -11.67
N LEU A 561 -25.88 -21.46 -10.96
CA LEU A 561 -26.79 -20.40 -11.37
C LEU A 561 -26.86 -19.33 -10.30
N VAL A 562 -26.77 -18.06 -10.72
CA VAL A 562 -27.07 -16.92 -9.84
C VAL A 562 -28.21 -16.13 -10.42
N ARG A 563 -29.22 -15.90 -9.58
CA ARG A 563 -30.33 -15.00 -9.89
C ARG A 563 -30.34 -13.85 -8.91
N VAL A 564 -30.46 -12.63 -9.42
CA VAL A 564 -30.65 -11.47 -8.57
C VAL A 564 -32.15 -11.37 -8.24
N GLY A 565 -32.48 -11.59 -6.97
CA GLY A 565 -33.81 -11.38 -6.40
C GLY A 565 -33.83 -10.11 -5.55
N THR A 566 -34.89 -9.94 -4.77
CA THR A 566 -34.99 -8.81 -3.82
C THR A 566 -35.29 -9.32 -2.42
N GLU A 567 -34.77 -8.64 -1.40
CA GLU A 567 -35.17 -8.87 -0.02
C GLU A 567 -35.91 -7.66 0.52
N ASN A 568 -37.15 -7.88 0.97
CA ASN A 568 -37.91 -6.88 1.71
C ASN A 568 -37.72 -7.09 3.22
N ARG A 569 -37.31 -6.05 3.94
CA ARG A 569 -36.97 -6.11 5.37
C ARG A 569 -37.95 -5.30 6.21
N GLN A 570 -38.41 -5.90 7.31
CA GLN A 570 -39.19 -5.23 8.34
C GLN A 570 -38.67 -5.65 9.72
N HIS A 571 -38.32 -4.68 10.58
CA HIS A 571 -37.57 -4.95 11.81
C HIS A 571 -38.26 -5.88 12.83
N VAL A 572 -39.59 -5.97 12.83
CA VAL A 572 -40.39 -6.78 13.76
C VAL A 572 -40.80 -8.12 13.13
N LEU A 573 -41.20 -8.10 11.87
CA LEU A 573 -41.75 -9.23 11.12
C LEU A 573 -40.67 -10.05 10.42
N GLY A 574 -39.42 -9.58 10.42
CA GLY A 574 -38.29 -10.24 9.78
C GLY A 574 -38.09 -9.78 8.33
N HIS A 575 -37.74 -10.70 7.45
CA HIS A 575 -37.42 -10.37 6.07
C HIS A 575 -37.90 -11.47 5.13
N ILE A 576 -38.34 -11.05 3.94
CA ILE A 576 -38.90 -11.92 2.91
C ILE A 576 -38.01 -11.82 1.68
N SER A 577 -37.49 -12.96 1.23
CA SER A 577 -36.74 -13.08 -0.01
C SER A 577 -37.71 -13.35 -1.17
N LEU A 578 -37.71 -12.47 -2.16
CA LEU A 578 -38.39 -12.65 -3.44
C LEU A 578 -37.35 -13.15 -4.44
N LEU A 579 -37.37 -14.45 -4.72
CA LEU A 579 -36.31 -15.17 -5.42
C LEU A 579 -36.30 -14.94 -6.95
N GLY A 580 -37.25 -14.17 -7.49
CA GLY A 580 -37.29 -13.79 -8.90
C GLY A 580 -37.49 -14.99 -9.84
N TYR A 581 -38.73 -15.44 -9.99
CA TYR A 581 -39.14 -16.32 -11.10
C TYR A 581 -39.74 -15.49 -12.22
#